data_AF-A0A1I5BW34-F1
#
_entry.id   AF-A0A1I5BW34-F1
#
_cell.length_a   1.000
_cell.length_b   1.000
_cell.length_c   1.000
_cell.angle_alpha   90.00
_cell.angle_beta   90.00
_cell.angle_gamma   90.00
#
_symmetry.space_group_name_H-M   'P 1'
#
loop_
_entity.id
_entity.type
_entity.pdbx_description
1 polymer ?
#
loop_
_entity_poly.entity_id
_entity_poly.type
_entity_poly.pdbx_seq_one_letter_code
_entity_poly.pdbx_strand_id
1 'polypeptide(L)'
;MKDKSSGYIRWISLIWAVLSFVLGIRFLKNNYSIGMNNVYSNVVSKSEQVLWLVIAILIAVSCIVLLVKFIVKAVLINGKERQILIFSIPFLVVFIVFFIYKYVNSNSDVYSYFWGDEKNIWDAAVRLYPYFFVYTSEIFLVCFFILPIVLAPVIVKIVLESLIMGYIMWRIKAHYKSNLVYIIYAFCLMPPFLTLGIEVHRMQWYGFLYLFAMVKLYMDIIEGGNINPIYG
;
A
#
# COMPACT_ATOMS: atom_id res chain seq x y z
N MET A 1 3.30 -4.55 -29.89
CA MET A 1 3.59 -4.22 -28.46
C MET A 1 2.38 -4.45 -27.54
N LYS A 2 1.15 -4.02 -27.88
CA LYS A 2 -0.07 -4.24 -27.06
C LYS A 2 -0.31 -5.71 -26.66
N ASP A 3 0.01 -6.64 -27.54
CA ASP A 3 -0.28 -8.07 -27.35
C ASP A 3 0.65 -8.73 -26.30
N LYS A 4 1.96 -8.48 -26.40
CA LYS A 4 2.95 -8.98 -25.41
C LYS A 4 2.71 -8.41 -24.01
N SER A 5 2.39 -7.12 -23.88
CA SER A 5 2.10 -6.53 -22.55
C SER A 5 0.87 -7.15 -21.88
N SER A 6 -0.15 -7.53 -22.67
CA SER A 6 -1.34 -8.18 -22.13
C SER A 6 -1.03 -9.57 -21.57
N GLY A 7 -0.19 -10.33 -22.28
CA GLY A 7 0.31 -11.63 -21.82
C GLY A 7 1.05 -11.53 -20.48
N TYR A 8 2.03 -10.63 -20.36
CA TYR A 8 2.78 -10.45 -19.10
C TYR A 8 1.88 -10.07 -17.93
N ILE A 9 0.98 -9.11 -18.12
CA ILE A 9 0.06 -8.67 -17.05
C ILE A 9 -0.78 -9.86 -16.56
N ARG A 10 -1.38 -10.62 -17.49
CA ARG A 10 -2.23 -11.77 -17.13
C ARG A 10 -1.45 -12.82 -16.33
N TRP A 11 -0.29 -13.26 -16.83
CA TRP A 11 0.47 -14.33 -16.19
C TRP A 11 1.08 -13.91 -14.86
N ILE A 12 1.69 -12.73 -14.77
CA ILE A 12 2.29 -12.25 -13.52
C ILE A 12 1.19 -12.06 -12.46
N SER A 13 0.08 -11.41 -12.81
CA SER A 13 -1.03 -11.22 -11.88
C SER A 13 -1.66 -12.54 -11.44
N LEU A 14 -1.83 -13.50 -12.34
CA LEU A 14 -2.39 -14.81 -12.01
C LEU A 14 -1.48 -15.59 -11.05
N ILE A 15 -0.18 -15.67 -11.36
CA ILE A 15 0.81 -16.35 -10.52
C ILE A 15 0.83 -15.72 -9.13
N TRP A 16 0.92 -14.38 -9.07
CA TRP A 16 0.91 -13.67 -7.79
C TRP A 16 -0.40 -13.92 -7.04
N ALA A 17 -1.56 -13.76 -7.67
CA ALA A 17 -2.87 -13.98 -7.04
C ALA A 17 -3.01 -15.39 -6.45
N VAL A 18 -2.56 -16.43 -7.17
CA VAL A 18 -2.59 -17.83 -6.69
C VAL A 18 -1.66 -18.01 -5.49
N LEU A 19 -0.41 -17.51 -5.57
CA LEU A 19 0.54 -17.58 -4.46
C LEU A 19 0.02 -16.83 -3.24
N SER A 20 -0.48 -15.61 -3.44
CA SER A 20 -1.13 -14.77 -2.45
C SER A 20 -2.28 -15.46 -1.74
N PHE A 21 -3.14 -16.16 -2.48
CA PHE A 21 -4.24 -16.92 -1.89
C PHE A 21 -3.72 -18.07 -1.02
N VAL A 22 -2.88 -18.94 -1.57
CA VAL A 22 -2.39 -20.14 -0.86
C VAL A 22 -1.56 -19.76 0.37
N LEU A 23 -0.61 -18.84 0.20
CA LEU A 23 0.27 -18.40 1.26
C LEU A 23 -0.45 -17.49 2.27
N GLY A 24 -1.40 -16.66 1.83
CA GLY A 24 -2.22 -15.83 2.72
C GLY A 24 -3.07 -16.66 3.66
N ILE A 25 -3.75 -17.71 3.15
CA ILE A 25 -4.49 -18.65 4.00
C ILE A 25 -3.57 -19.37 4.99
N ARG A 26 -2.39 -19.82 4.53
CA ARG A 26 -1.40 -20.45 5.40
C ARG A 26 -0.88 -19.48 6.47
N PHE A 27 -0.62 -18.24 6.11
CA PHE A 27 -0.19 -17.18 7.01
C PHE A 27 -1.23 -16.95 8.10
N LEU A 28 -2.51 -16.78 7.75
CA LEU A 28 -3.58 -16.60 8.71
C LEU A 28 -3.69 -17.78 9.67
N LYS A 29 -3.65 -19.02 9.17
CA LYS A 29 -3.69 -20.23 10.01
C LYS A 29 -2.55 -20.27 11.02
N ASN A 30 -1.33 -19.93 10.60
CA ASN A 30 -0.15 -19.95 11.47
C ASN A 30 -0.18 -18.85 12.54
N ASN A 31 -0.88 -17.75 12.28
CA ASN A 31 -0.92 -16.58 13.16
C ASN A 31 -2.23 -16.44 13.93
N TYR A 32 -3.22 -17.29 13.65
CA TYR A 32 -4.55 -17.23 14.27
C TYR A 32 -4.48 -17.28 15.81
N SER A 33 -3.61 -18.13 16.36
CA SER A 33 -3.44 -18.29 17.81
C SER A 33 -2.91 -17.03 18.49
N ILE A 34 -2.09 -16.24 17.80
CA ILE A 34 -1.53 -15.00 18.35
C ILE A 34 -2.65 -13.99 18.61
N GLY A 35 -3.59 -13.86 17.67
CA GLY A 35 -4.72 -12.95 17.82
C GLY A 35 -5.72 -13.37 18.90
N MET A 36 -5.74 -14.64 19.32
CA MET A 36 -6.67 -15.12 20.36
C MET A 36 -6.40 -14.47 21.72
N ASN A 37 -5.19 -13.94 21.93
CA ASN A 37 -4.81 -13.25 23.15
C ASN A 37 -5.43 -11.84 23.26
N ASN A 38 -6.02 -11.31 22.18
CA ASN A 38 -6.61 -9.98 22.17
C ASN A 38 -8.07 -10.00 22.65
N VAL A 39 -8.30 -9.52 23.88
CA VAL A 39 -9.60 -9.45 24.55
C VAL A 39 -10.59 -8.51 23.84
N TYR A 40 -10.12 -7.54 23.05
CA TYR A 40 -10.98 -6.61 22.31
C TYR A 40 -11.50 -7.17 20.98
N SER A 41 -10.96 -8.30 20.54
CA SER A 41 -11.42 -8.97 19.33
C SER A 41 -12.47 -10.03 19.70
N ASN A 42 -13.73 -9.68 19.47
CA ASN A 42 -14.84 -10.63 19.57
C ASN A 42 -14.85 -11.55 18.34
N VAL A 43 -15.24 -12.80 18.52
CA VAL A 43 -15.44 -13.72 17.39
C VAL A 43 -16.75 -13.32 16.70
N VAL A 44 -16.66 -12.76 15.48
CA VAL A 44 -17.82 -12.64 14.58
C VAL A 44 -18.29 -14.03 14.14
N SER A 45 -19.54 -14.14 13.69
CA SER A 45 -20.08 -15.40 13.19
C SER A 45 -19.19 -15.98 12.06
N LYS A 46 -19.16 -17.31 11.93
CA LYS A 46 -18.35 -17.97 10.88
C LYS A 46 -18.70 -17.46 9.48
N SER A 47 -19.98 -17.18 9.22
CA SER A 47 -20.46 -16.61 7.96
C SER A 47 -19.88 -15.23 7.68
N GLU A 48 -19.82 -14.36 8.70
CA GLU A 48 -19.22 -13.03 8.57
C GLU A 48 -17.71 -13.15 8.31
N GLN A 49 -16.99 -14.01 9.04
CA GLN A 49 -15.56 -14.23 8.81
C GLN A 49 -15.28 -14.65 7.37
N VAL A 50 -16.08 -15.58 6.84
CA VAL A 50 -15.95 -16.06 5.46
C VAL A 50 -16.25 -14.93 4.47
N LEU A 51 -17.31 -14.15 4.69
CA LEU A 51 -17.65 -13.02 3.83
C LEU A 51 -16.49 -12.03 3.74
N TRP A 52 -15.95 -11.61 4.87
CA TRP A 52 -14.87 -10.61 4.92
C TRP A 52 -13.54 -11.14 4.40
N LEU A 53 -13.26 -12.43 4.61
CA LEU A 53 -12.15 -13.11 3.98
C LEU A 53 -12.26 -13.05 2.44
N VAL A 54 -13.45 -13.36 1.90
CA VAL A 54 -13.69 -13.30 0.45
C VAL A 54 -13.53 -11.87 -0.07
N ILE A 55 -14.09 -10.87 0.62
CA ILE A 55 -13.95 -9.45 0.24
C ILE A 55 -12.48 -9.05 0.22
N ALA A 56 -11.71 -9.36 1.27
CA ALA A 56 -10.30 -9.02 1.35
C ALA A 56 -9.48 -9.68 0.23
N ILE A 57 -9.76 -10.94 -0.11
CA ILE A 57 -9.12 -11.62 -1.24
C ILE A 57 -9.44 -10.92 -2.56
N LEU A 58 -10.71 -10.58 -2.80
CA LEU A 58 -11.12 -9.89 -4.03
C LEU A 58 -10.45 -8.52 -4.18
N ILE A 59 -10.36 -7.76 -3.08
CA ILE A 59 -9.65 -6.48 -3.05
C ILE A 59 -8.15 -6.70 -3.32
N ALA A 60 -7.51 -7.65 -2.62
CA ALA A 60 -6.09 -7.94 -2.79
C ALA A 60 -5.76 -8.35 -4.23
N VAL A 61 -6.56 -9.23 -4.85
CA VAL A 61 -6.39 -9.63 -6.25
C VAL A 61 -6.55 -8.43 -7.19
N SER A 62 -7.53 -7.56 -6.93
CA SER A 62 -7.71 -6.33 -7.70
C SER A 62 -6.50 -5.41 -7.60
N CYS A 63 -5.97 -5.21 -6.39
CA CYS A 63 -4.75 -4.45 -6.14
C CYS A 63 -3.53 -5.04 -6.87
N ILE A 64 -3.34 -6.37 -6.82
CA ILE A 64 -2.26 -7.07 -7.52
C ILE A 64 -2.36 -6.85 -9.03
N VAL A 65 -3.55 -7.02 -9.62
CA VAL A 65 -3.77 -6.81 -11.06
C VAL A 65 -3.45 -5.37 -11.46
N LEU A 66 -3.94 -4.39 -10.70
CA LEU A 66 -3.70 -2.97 -10.96
C LEU A 66 -2.22 -2.60 -10.82
N LEU A 67 -1.55 -3.11 -9.78
CA LEU A 67 -0.13 -2.86 -9.54
C LEU A 67 0.73 -3.49 -10.64
N VAL A 68 0.49 -4.75 -11.01
CA VAL A 68 1.21 -5.42 -12.11
C VAL A 68 0.99 -4.67 -13.41
N LYS A 69 -0.25 -4.27 -13.72
CA LYS A 69 -0.55 -3.46 -14.91
C LYS A 69 0.22 -2.14 -14.91
N PHE A 70 0.28 -1.46 -13.76
CA PHE A 70 1.05 -0.23 -13.61
C PHE A 70 2.55 -0.46 -13.85
N ILE A 71 3.15 -1.45 -13.18
CA ILE A 71 4.58 -1.75 -13.30
C ILE A 71 4.95 -2.20 -14.72
N VAL A 72 4.18 -3.11 -15.33
CA VAL A 72 4.45 -3.56 -16.71
C VAL A 72 4.39 -2.39 -17.69
N LYS A 73 3.41 -1.47 -17.53
CA LYS A 73 3.37 -0.26 -18.36
C LYS A 73 4.55 0.67 -18.10
N ALA A 74 4.90 0.90 -16.84
CA ALA A 74 6.01 1.76 -16.46
C ALA A 74 7.35 1.26 -17.02
N VAL A 75 7.54 -0.06 -17.10
CA VAL A 75 8.75 -0.69 -17.63
C VAL A 75 8.76 -0.69 -19.16
N LEU A 76 7.64 -1.04 -19.80
CA LEU A 76 7.61 -1.28 -21.25
C LEU A 76 7.25 -0.04 -22.10
N ILE A 77 6.67 1.00 -21.50
CA ILE A 77 6.15 2.17 -22.21
C ILE A 77 6.72 3.42 -21.55
N ASN A 78 7.36 4.28 -22.35
CA ASN A 78 7.78 5.60 -21.89
C ASN A 78 6.57 6.54 -21.81
N GLY A 79 5.84 6.50 -20.69
CA GLY A 79 4.63 7.29 -20.49
C GLY A 79 4.45 7.69 -19.03
N LYS A 80 3.23 8.12 -18.68
CA LYS A 80 2.90 8.61 -17.33
C LYS A 80 3.26 7.62 -16.22
N GLU A 81 2.97 6.33 -16.41
CA GLU A 81 3.25 5.31 -15.38
C GLU A 81 4.75 5.22 -15.08
N ARG A 82 5.61 5.36 -16.10
CA ARG A 82 7.07 5.38 -15.94
C ARG A 82 7.54 6.61 -15.18
N GLN A 83 7.02 7.78 -15.54
CA GLN A 83 7.37 9.03 -14.87
C GLN A 83 6.95 8.99 -13.39
N ILE A 84 5.73 8.56 -13.09
CA ILE A 84 5.24 8.35 -11.73
C ILE A 84 6.20 7.42 -10.97
N LEU A 85 6.55 6.27 -11.54
CA LEU A 85 7.46 5.32 -10.90
C LEU A 85 8.83 5.94 -10.62
N ILE A 86 9.41 6.70 -11.56
CA ILE A 86 10.70 7.39 -11.36
C ILE A 86 10.62 8.39 -10.20
N PHE A 87 9.56 9.21 -10.12
CA PHE A 87 9.37 10.12 -8.98
C PHE A 87 9.08 9.39 -7.66
N SER A 88 8.58 8.16 -7.73
CA SER A 88 8.30 7.35 -6.53
C SER A 88 9.58 6.80 -5.89
N ILE A 89 10.63 6.52 -6.69
CA ILE A 89 11.83 5.82 -6.23
C ILE A 89 12.52 6.53 -5.06
N PRO A 90 12.76 7.86 -5.07
CA PRO A 90 13.42 8.52 -3.94
C PRO A 90 12.62 8.39 -2.63
N PHE A 91 11.30 8.52 -2.67
CA PHE A 91 10.45 8.30 -1.50
C PHE A 91 10.54 6.86 -1.00
N LEU A 92 10.47 5.90 -1.92
CA LEU A 92 10.55 4.48 -1.61
C LEU A 92 11.87 4.14 -0.92
N VAL A 93 12.99 4.63 -1.45
CA VAL A 93 14.33 4.42 -0.88
C VAL A 93 14.41 5.03 0.52
N VAL A 94 13.98 6.28 0.68
CA VAL A 94 14.02 6.98 1.97
C VAL A 94 13.20 6.25 3.03
N PHE A 95 11.95 5.86 2.71
CA PHE A 95 11.09 5.15 3.64
C PHE A 95 11.59 3.75 3.96
N ILE A 96 12.09 2.98 2.98
CA ILE A 96 12.66 1.65 3.23
C ILE A 96 13.90 1.75 4.11
N VAL A 97 14.82 2.68 3.82
CA VAL A 97 16.04 2.85 4.63
C VAL A 97 15.69 3.21 6.06
N PHE A 98 14.75 4.15 6.26
CA PHE A 98 14.32 4.56 7.58
C PHE A 98 13.56 3.44 8.32
N PHE A 99 12.72 2.68 7.61
CA PHE A 99 12.04 1.49 8.14
C PHE A 99 13.04 0.43 8.60
N ILE A 100 14.02 0.08 7.78
CA ILE A 100 15.08 -0.88 8.12
C ILE A 100 15.87 -0.39 9.34
N TYR A 101 16.27 0.89 9.37
CA TYR A 101 16.97 1.46 10.51
C TYR A 101 16.16 1.33 11.81
N LYS A 102 14.86 1.68 11.80
CA LYS A 102 13.99 1.55 12.98
C LYS A 102 13.80 0.09 13.38
N TYR A 103 13.60 -0.80 12.42
CA TYR A 103 13.40 -2.24 12.66
C TYR A 103 14.64 -2.92 13.24
N VAL A 104 15.83 -2.64 12.69
CA VAL A 104 17.10 -3.21 13.19
C VAL A 104 17.39 -2.70 14.61
N ASN A 105 17.14 -1.43 14.89
CA ASN A 105 17.41 -0.85 16.20
C ASN A 105 16.38 -1.22 17.27
N SER A 106 15.22 -1.79 16.91
CA SER A 106 14.22 -2.17 17.90
C SER A 106 14.55 -3.48 18.63
N ASN A 107 15.56 -4.26 18.23
CA ASN A 107 16.06 -5.48 18.92
C ASN A 107 14.96 -6.47 19.38
N SER A 108 13.85 -6.51 18.66
CA SER A 108 12.63 -7.18 19.14
C SER A 108 12.05 -8.10 18.07
N ASP A 109 11.24 -9.06 18.51
CA ASP A 109 10.48 -9.96 17.65
C ASP A 109 9.61 -9.19 16.64
N VAL A 110 9.39 -9.73 15.45
CA VAL A 110 8.72 -9.02 14.34
C VAL A 110 7.32 -8.51 14.71
N TYR A 111 6.64 -9.18 15.65
CA TYR A 111 5.32 -8.77 16.14
C TYR A 111 5.36 -7.55 17.04
N SER A 112 6.49 -7.24 17.68
CA SER A 112 6.63 -6.08 18.55
C SER A 112 6.69 -4.77 17.77
N TYR A 113 6.85 -4.84 16.44
CA TYR A 113 6.74 -3.67 15.58
C TYR A 113 5.37 -3.02 15.71
N PHE A 114 4.33 -3.84 15.93
CA PHE A 114 2.99 -3.36 16.21
C PHE A 114 2.83 -3.15 17.71
N TRP A 115 2.46 -1.94 18.12
CA TRP A 115 2.23 -1.59 19.52
C TRP A 115 0.87 -0.91 19.71
N GLY A 116 0.29 -1.05 20.91
CA GLY A 116 -0.99 -0.44 21.28
C GLY A 116 -2.11 -0.77 20.29
N ASP A 117 -2.74 0.26 19.72
CA ASP A 117 -3.82 0.13 18.74
C ASP A 117 -3.43 -0.71 17.51
N GLU A 118 -2.20 -0.56 17.02
CA GLU A 118 -1.73 -1.27 15.82
C GLU A 118 -1.67 -2.78 16.04
N LYS A 119 -1.24 -3.20 17.24
CA LYS A 119 -1.22 -4.60 17.63
C LYS A 119 -2.64 -5.16 17.70
N ASN A 120 -3.57 -4.39 18.27
CA ASN A 120 -4.96 -4.81 18.37
C ASN A 120 -5.61 -4.99 16.98
N ILE A 121 -5.31 -4.10 16.03
CA ILE A 121 -5.75 -4.20 14.63
C ILE A 121 -5.16 -5.43 13.96
N TRP A 122 -3.86 -5.67 14.15
CA TRP A 122 -3.16 -6.83 13.59
C TRP A 122 -3.76 -8.15 14.10
N ASP A 123 -3.98 -8.24 15.42
CA ASP A 123 -4.59 -9.41 16.07
C ASP A 123 -6.02 -9.67 15.59
N ALA A 124 -6.80 -8.60 15.42
CA ALA A 124 -8.13 -8.67 14.86
C ALA A 124 -8.11 -9.18 13.41
N ALA A 125 -7.16 -8.71 12.58
CA ALA A 125 -7.03 -9.11 11.18
C ALA A 125 -6.70 -10.61 11.04
N VAL A 126 -5.76 -11.15 11.81
CA VAL A 126 -5.43 -12.59 11.76
C VAL A 126 -6.55 -13.48 12.29
N ARG A 127 -7.48 -12.91 13.06
CA ARG A 127 -8.73 -13.55 13.52
C ARG A 127 -9.93 -13.35 12.61
N LEU A 128 -9.75 -12.71 11.46
CA LEU A 128 -10.83 -12.38 10.53
C LEU A 128 -11.95 -11.54 11.19
N TYR A 129 -11.57 -10.65 12.10
CA TYR A 129 -12.46 -9.69 12.74
C TYR A 129 -12.25 -8.29 12.12
N PRO A 130 -13.07 -7.87 11.13
CA PRO A 130 -12.83 -6.66 10.32
C PRO A 130 -13.31 -5.36 10.97
N TYR A 131 -14.08 -5.47 12.06
CA TYR A 131 -14.78 -4.33 12.66
C TYR A 131 -13.96 -3.60 13.73
N PHE A 132 -12.74 -4.06 14.01
CA PHE A 132 -11.86 -3.38 14.95
C PHE A 132 -11.44 -2.02 14.37
N PHE A 133 -11.98 -0.94 14.95
CA PHE A 133 -11.89 0.44 14.47
C PHE A 133 -12.24 0.63 12.98
N VAL A 134 -13.50 0.35 12.61
CA VAL A 134 -14.13 0.73 11.32
C VAL A 134 -13.21 0.51 10.09
N TYR A 135 -13.29 -0.70 9.50
CA TYR A 135 -12.56 -1.14 8.28
C TYR A 135 -11.02 -1.21 8.37
N THR A 136 -10.43 -0.89 9.52
CA THR A 136 -8.95 -0.83 9.62
C THR A 136 -8.28 -2.21 9.61
N SER A 137 -8.87 -3.19 10.29
CA SER A 137 -8.35 -4.58 10.29
C SER A 137 -8.56 -5.28 8.95
N GLU A 138 -9.53 -4.85 8.16
CA GLU A 138 -9.72 -5.31 6.78
C GLU A 138 -8.55 -4.89 5.89
N ILE A 139 -8.01 -3.67 6.05
CA ILE A 139 -6.81 -3.21 5.32
C ILE A 139 -5.63 -4.15 5.59
N PHE A 140 -5.43 -4.56 6.85
CA PHE A 140 -4.33 -5.48 7.22
C PHE A 140 -4.56 -6.86 6.61
N LEU A 141 -5.81 -7.34 6.65
CA LEU A 141 -6.18 -8.61 6.02
C LEU A 141 -5.90 -8.60 4.51
N VAL A 142 -6.29 -7.52 3.81
CA VAL A 142 -5.94 -7.30 2.40
C VAL A 142 -4.42 -7.33 2.20
N CYS A 143 -3.65 -6.67 3.06
CA CYS A 143 -2.19 -6.66 2.98
C CYS A 143 -1.59 -8.06 3.11
N PHE A 144 -2.10 -8.92 4.00
CA PHE A 144 -1.64 -10.32 4.11
C PHE A 144 -1.93 -11.14 2.86
N PHE A 145 -2.99 -10.81 2.11
CA PHE A 145 -3.25 -11.42 0.82
C PHE A 145 -2.47 -10.78 -0.33
N ILE A 146 -1.94 -9.57 -0.19
CA ILE A 146 -0.98 -9.01 -1.17
C ILE A 146 0.41 -9.60 -0.95
N LEU A 147 0.86 -9.64 0.31
CA LEU A 147 2.17 -10.12 0.73
C LEU A 147 2.01 -10.88 2.06
N PRO A 148 2.15 -12.23 2.09
CA PRO A 148 1.77 -13.07 3.24
C PRO A 148 2.86 -13.11 4.32
N ILE A 149 3.18 -11.97 4.92
CA ILE A 149 4.18 -11.82 6.00
C ILE A 149 3.68 -10.87 7.09
N VAL A 150 4.29 -10.94 8.27
CA VAL A 150 3.88 -10.14 9.46
C VAL A 150 3.91 -8.63 9.19
N LEU A 151 4.95 -8.16 8.51
CA LEU A 151 5.19 -6.74 8.21
C LEU A 151 4.45 -6.23 6.95
N ALA A 152 3.58 -7.04 6.34
CA ALA A 152 2.93 -6.67 5.09
C ALA A 152 2.18 -5.33 5.13
N PRO A 153 1.43 -4.97 6.20
CA PRO A 153 0.77 -3.67 6.28
C PRO A 153 1.75 -2.51 6.11
N VAL A 154 2.94 -2.57 6.74
CA VAL A 154 3.96 -1.51 6.63
C VAL A 154 4.52 -1.43 5.22
N ILE A 155 4.88 -2.58 4.64
CA ILE A 155 5.52 -2.61 3.32
C ILE A 155 4.55 -2.13 2.24
N VAL A 156 3.29 -2.59 2.29
CA VAL A 156 2.26 -2.14 1.34
C VAL A 156 1.99 -0.65 1.52
N LYS A 157 1.96 -0.14 2.76
CA LYS A 157 1.84 1.30 3.05
C LYS A 157 2.96 2.09 2.39
N ILE A 158 4.22 1.74 2.66
CA ILE A 158 5.41 2.42 2.11
C ILE A 158 5.35 2.47 0.58
N VAL A 159 4.99 1.36 -0.07
CA VAL A 159 4.83 1.31 -1.54
C VAL A 159 3.71 2.24 -2.00
N LEU A 160 2.54 2.19 -1.36
CA LEU A 160 1.40 3.03 -1.71
C LEU A 160 1.72 4.53 -1.56
N GLU A 161 2.30 4.92 -0.44
CA GLU A 161 2.67 6.32 -0.15
C GLU A 161 3.71 6.83 -1.14
N SER A 162 4.71 6.00 -1.45
CA SER A 162 5.73 6.35 -2.45
C SER A 162 5.12 6.55 -3.84
N LEU A 163 4.17 5.71 -4.24
CA LEU A 163 3.45 5.85 -5.52
C LEU A 163 2.54 7.09 -5.53
N ILE A 164 1.86 7.40 -4.43
CA ILE A 164 1.04 8.61 -4.29
C ILE A 164 1.92 9.85 -4.43
N MET A 165 3.05 9.90 -3.73
CA MET A 165 3.97 11.03 -3.81
C MET A 165 4.61 11.14 -5.20
N GLY A 166 4.97 10.02 -5.83
CA GLY A 166 5.42 9.98 -7.21
C GLY A 166 4.37 10.52 -8.20
N TYR A 167 3.09 10.19 -7.97
CA TYR A 167 1.97 10.73 -8.76
C TYR A 167 1.82 12.24 -8.59
N ILE A 168 1.85 12.72 -7.35
CA ILE A 168 1.73 14.15 -7.03
C ILE A 168 2.86 14.95 -7.68
N MET A 169 4.10 14.47 -7.54
CA MET A 169 5.26 15.14 -8.16
C MET A 169 5.19 15.14 -9.68
N TRP A 170 4.86 14.00 -10.29
CA TRP A 170 4.68 13.93 -11.74
C TRP A 170 3.61 14.92 -12.20
N ARG A 171 2.45 14.96 -11.52
CA ARG A 171 1.35 15.85 -11.85
C ARG A 171 1.74 17.32 -11.75
N ILE A 172 2.31 17.74 -10.62
CA ILE A 172 2.72 19.13 -10.38
C ILE A 172 3.79 19.53 -11.40
N LYS A 173 4.77 18.66 -11.67
CA LYS A 173 5.81 18.95 -12.66
C LYS A 173 5.24 19.10 -14.07
N ALA A 174 4.34 18.19 -14.48
CA ALA A 174 3.74 18.23 -15.80
C ALA A 174 2.91 19.49 -16.02
N HIS A 175 2.15 19.92 -15.00
CA HIS A 175 1.30 21.10 -15.07
C HIS A 175 2.09 22.41 -15.02
N TYR A 176 2.87 22.62 -13.95
CA TYR A 176 3.56 23.90 -13.71
C TYR A 176 4.90 24.02 -14.40
N LYS A 177 5.43 22.93 -15.00
CA LYS A 177 6.73 22.87 -15.70
C LYS A 177 7.90 23.39 -14.85
N SER A 178 7.79 23.28 -13.53
CA SER A 178 8.75 23.83 -12.58
C SER A 178 9.53 22.73 -11.86
N ASN A 179 10.85 22.96 -11.70
CA ASN A 179 11.72 22.11 -10.90
C ASN A 179 11.56 22.35 -9.39
N LEU A 180 10.80 23.38 -8.97
CA LEU A 180 10.51 23.61 -7.54
C LEU A 180 9.73 22.46 -6.90
N VAL A 181 9.07 21.61 -7.71
CA VAL A 181 8.43 20.38 -7.26
C VAL A 181 9.39 19.47 -6.46
N TYR A 182 10.69 19.52 -6.74
CA TYR A 182 11.69 18.73 -6.03
C TYR A 182 11.86 19.13 -4.56
N ILE A 183 11.37 20.30 -4.15
CA ILE A 183 11.31 20.70 -2.73
C ILE A 183 10.40 19.75 -1.94
N ILE A 184 9.42 19.09 -2.58
CA ILE A 184 8.56 18.09 -1.93
C ILE A 184 9.39 16.93 -1.36
N TYR A 185 10.50 16.54 -2.03
CA TYR A 185 11.42 15.54 -1.47
C TYR A 185 12.02 15.99 -0.13
N ALA A 186 12.36 17.28 0.01
CA ALA A 186 12.93 17.80 1.25
C ALA A 186 11.95 17.74 2.41
N PHE A 187 10.66 18.04 2.18
CA PHE A 187 9.62 17.87 3.20
C PHE A 187 9.50 16.42 3.66
N CYS A 188 9.72 15.46 2.77
CA CYS A 188 9.61 14.04 3.10
C CYS A 188 10.81 13.50 3.89
N LEU A 189 11.91 14.27 3.97
CA LEU A 189 13.04 13.99 4.84
C LEU A 189 12.83 14.52 6.27
N MET A 190 11.75 15.28 6.53
CA MET A 190 11.48 15.78 7.87
C MET A 190 11.09 14.63 8.81
N PRO A 191 11.59 14.60 10.06
CA PRO A 191 11.34 13.51 11.00
C PRO A 191 9.87 13.13 11.20
N PRO A 192 8.91 14.07 11.25
CA PRO A 192 7.50 13.71 11.35
C PRO A 192 7.01 12.89 10.15
N PHE A 193 7.44 13.25 8.93
CA PHE A 193 7.03 12.55 7.72
C PHE A 193 7.63 11.15 7.64
N LEU A 194 8.92 11.02 7.96
CA LEU A 194 9.60 9.72 8.04
C LEU A 194 8.96 8.80 9.06
N THR A 195 8.69 9.31 10.27
CA THR A 195 8.12 8.52 11.37
C THR A 195 6.70 8.09 11.06
N LEU A 196 5.85 9.03 10.64
CA LEU A 196 4.45 8.76 10.33
C LEU A 196 4.26 7.94 9.04
N GLY A 197 5.20 8.00 8.10
CA GLY A 197 5.15 7.18 6.87
C GLY A 197 5.42 5.70 7.12
N ILE A 198 6.28 5.36 8.10
CA ILE A 198 6.62 3.96 8.39
C ILE A 198 5.77 3.33 9.50
N GLU A 199 5.13 4.12 10.37
CA GLU A 199 4.18 3.60 11.36
C GLU A 199 2.99 2.91 10.69
N VAL A 200 2.26 2.04 11.38
CA VAL A 200 1.16 1.29 10.74
C VAL A 200 -0.20 1.91 11.05
N HIS A 201 -0.20 2.96 11.86
CA HIS A 201 -1.39 3.58 12.36
C HIS A 201 -2.31 4.05 11.23
N ARG A 202 -3.58 3.65 11.35
CA ARG A 202 -4.66 3.86 10.36
C ARG A 202 -4.81 5.31 9.87
N MET A 203 -4.60 6.28 10.76
CA MET A 203 -4.77 7.70 10.43
C MET A 203 -3.81 8.16 9.31
N GLN A 204 -2.63 7.54 9.23
CA GLN A 204 -1.62 7.91 8.24
C GLN A 204 -2.01 7.40 6.86
N TRP A 205 -2.57 6.18 6.76
CA TRP A 205 -3.16 5.66 5.52
C TRP A 205 -4.21 6.61 4.95
N TYR A 206 -5.14 7.06 5.79
CA TYR A 206 -6.18 8.00 5.38
C TYR A 206 -5.59 9.34 4.94
N GLY A 207 -4.57 9.85 5.64
CA GLY A 207 -3.88 11.09 5.27
C GLY A 207 -3.34 11.06 3.84
N PHE A 208 -2.63 10.00 3.45
CA PHE A 208 -2.10 9.88 2.09
C PHE A 208 -3.19 9.66 1.03
N LEU A 209 -4.23 8.88 1.33
CA LEU A 209 -5.37 8.69 0.43
C LEU A 209 -6.14 9.99 0.19
N TYR A 210 -6.35 10.80 1.25
CA TYR A 210 -6.96 12.12 1.12
C TYR A 210 -6.08 13.08 0.33
N LEU A 211 -4.77 13.09 0.58
CA LEU A 211 -3.83 13.90 -0.21
C LEU A 211 -3.88 13.53 -1.70
N PHE A 212 -3.87 12.23 -2.01
CA PHE A 212 -4.01 11.74 -3.37
C PHE A 212 -5.32 12.21 -4.02
N ALA A 213 -6.45 12.02 -3.33
CA ALA A 213 -7.76 12.42 -3.83
C ALA A 213 -7.83 13.94 -4.05
N MET A 214 -7.35 14.74 -3.09
CA MET A 214 -7.34 16.20 -3.17
C MET A 214 -6.50 16.69 -4.35
N VAL A 215 -5.25 16.23 -4.48
CA VAL A 215 -4.38 16.64 -5.59
C VAL A 215 -4.95 16.18 -6.92
N LYS A 216 -5.47 14.94 -7.00
CA LYS A 216 -6.10 14.45 -8.23
C LYS A 216 -7.27 15.33 -8.64
N LEU A 217 -8.23 15.56 -7.76
CA LEU A 217 -9.41 16.38 -8.04
C LEU A 217 -9.03 17.81 -8.41
N TYR A 218 -8.11 18.43 -7.65
CA TYR A 218 -7.62 19.78 -7.94
C TYR A 218 -7.00 19.87 -9.34
N MET A 219 -6.09 18.96 -9.67
CA MET A 219 -5.41 18.96 -10.98
C MET A 219 -6.38 18.67 -12.12
N ASP A 220 -7.34 17.76 -11.93
CA ASP A 220 -8.35 17.44 -12.93
C ASP A 220 -9.28 18.65 -13.20
N ILE A 221 -9.59 19.46 -12.17
CA ILE A 221 -10.37 20.71 -12.30
C ILE A 221 -9.60 21.76 -13.09
N ILE A 222 -8.36 22.07 -12.71
CA ILE A 222 -7.59 23.17 -13.34
C ILE A 222 -7.15 22.84 -14.77
N GLU A 223 -7.02 21.55 -15.11
CA GLU A 223 -6.70 21.10 -16.46
C GLU A 223 -7.93 20.87 -17.34
N GLY A 224 -9.14 21.10 -16.80
CA GLY A 224 -10.40 20.89 -17.52
C GLY A 224 -10.59 19.44 -18.00
N GLY A 225 -10.03 18.46 -17.28
CA GLY A 225 -10.06 17.04 -17.65
C GLY A 225 -9.18 16.63 -18.85
N ASN A 226 -8.48 17.57 -19.50
CA ASN A 226 -7.63 17.30 -20.65
C ASN A 226 -6.16 17.18 -20.23
N ILE A 227 -5.72 15.95 -19.93
CA ILE A 227 -4.30 15.65 -19.76
C ILE A 227 -3.68 15.51 -21.15
N ASN A 228 -3.11 16.59 -21.69
CA ASN A 228 -2.26 16.51 -22.86
C ASN A 228 -0.96 15.78 -22.47
N PRO A 229 -0.65 14.60 -23.04
CA PRO A 229 0.60 13.90 -22.76
C PRO A 229 1.71 14.58 -23.57
N ILE A 230 2.07 15.80 -23.20
CA ILE A 230 3.12 16.53 -23.89
C ILE A 230 4.19 16.89 -22.87
N TYR A 231 5.39 16.39 -23.20
CA TYR A 231 6.71 16.67 -22.61
C TYR A 231 7.20 15.69 -21.53
N GLY A 232 8.08 14.78 -21.96
CA GLY A 232 9.04 14.03 -21.14
C GLY A 232 9.23 12.58 -21.53
#